data_AF-A0A497PV03-F1
#
_entry.id   AF-A0A497PV03-F1
#
_cell.length_a   1.000
_cell.length_b   1.000
_cell.length_c   1.000
_cell.angle_alpha   90.00
_cell.angle_beta   90.00
_cell.angle_gamma   90.00
#
_symmetry.space_group_name_H-M   'P 1'
#
loop_
_entity.id
_entity.type
_entity.pdbx_description
1 polymer ?
#
loop_
_entity_poly.entity_id
_entity_poly.type
_entity_poly.pdbx_seq_one_letter_code
_entity_poly.pdbx_strand_id
1 'polypeptide(L)'
;MNGDIRYTGSGTYYTVLELHRFLQGLADDAQASGNDLLDITSTDASDRSTDNIITLLSPYNIDDTAAEHLYDGSITQDDGDTIYSGLVVVGTVETGTELMIFRDNSKITSWWGTGINTDSANNILLRTLIKTRENGADIDGKRIRVVARELGDTYAEFSLTMGLGNSTAAIFTSPDLNNTTAEATIATWSTISNVEGYQTIDLNNGNGARPYYSQWNRDTYSINQLYERTKWIQRRGTSTTIHGMNGEYFRGITHEWDYDGSSGTMTEDNLLGWGCYFNYDNEVGGPFTLGEYCTIGSGGAVGKLVYLDDQGATGTMAFALEDTSITINDGDTITGLTSAATADVNGTITDNDKSGGQGVLIADDSTDTVWIQLTSGSPPVDNVRVWDTVDKGYHLVNGSVTSRTINPEFLGQSTGTAIIGAFGIGIEAADLTASDKLFDLTNTQQQPPNNQTFTVSGLVSGEDYVIVAANDGADEIDYDQLTLNTTLNSSGQTSVVVTSAIPSDTPSNGTIRVELDSGIYRKVSYTSWSGSTFTTPSTDWTSPNDATAGNDVFISYIDTLASGTSESYTAVYSSDRSLVGKVRDGGTTPIKPFKTPTTFTSGGGGFTAIRTSDS
;
A
#
# COMPACT_ATOMS: atom_id res chain seq x y z
N MET A 1 -9.57 -36.69 40.25
CA MET A 1 -8.37 -36.28 39.48
C MET A 1 -8.54 -34.82 39.09
N ASN A 2 -7.50 -34.14 38.61
CA ASN A 2 -7.64 -32.76 38.15
C ASN A 2 -8.23 -32.63 36.73
N GLY A 3 -8.44 -33.75 36.00
CA GLY A 3 -9.05 -33.75 34.66
C GLY A 3 -8.09 -33.43 33.52
N ASP A 4 -6.82 -33.18 33.81
CA ASP A 4 -5.85 -32.71 32.83
C ASP A 4 -5.52 -33.76 31.76
N ILE A 5 -5.81 -33.44 30.50
CA ILE A 5 -5.40 -34.20 29.32
C ILE A 5 -4.16 -33.51 28.76
N ARG A 6 -3.03 -34.22 28.72
CA ARG A 6 -1.72 -33.66 28.35
C ARG A 6 -1.05 -34.51 27.28
N TYR A 7 -0.35 -33.85 26.37
CA TYR A 7 0.44 -34.54 25.36
C TYR A 7 1.75 -35.07 25.95
N THR A 8 2.02 -36.36 25.76
CA THR A 8 3.27 -37.01 26.20
C THR A 8 4.01 -37.74 25.06
N GLY A 9 3.58 -37.52 23.81
CA GLY A 9 4.05 -38.24 22.63
C GLY A 9 5.22 -37.58 21.87
N SER A 10 5.53 -38.08 20.67
CA SER A 10 6.63 -37.58 19.83
C SER A 10 6.29 -37.42 18.34
N GLY A 11 5.05 -37.09 17.98
CA GLY A 11 4.68 -36.59 16.64
C GLY A 11 3.35 -37.09 16.02
N THR A 12 2.50 -37.81 16.75
CA THR A 12 1.19 -38.24 16.23
C THR A 12 0.14 -37.14 16.40
N TYR A 13 -0.73 -36.99 15.40
CA TYR A 13 -1.87 -36.07 15.40
C TYR A 13 -3.17 -36.85 15.39
N TYR A 14 -4.21 -36.32 16.02
CA TYR A 14 -5.53 -36.92 16.09
C TYR A 14 -6.61 -35.88 15.79
N THR A 15 -7.71 -36.32 15.21
CA THR A 15 -8.89 -35.46 15.11
C THR A 15 -9.49 -35.22 16.49
N VAL A 16 -10.19 -34.09 16.67
CA VAL A 16 -10.94 -33.86 17.93
C VAL A 16 -11.97 -34.96 18.18
N LEU A 17 -12.49 -35.58 17.13
CA LEU A 17 -13.39 -36.73 17.22
C LEU A 17 -12.71 -37.97 17.79
N GLU A 18 -11.48 -38.26 17.37
CA GLU A 18 -10.70 -39.38 17.91
C GLU A 18 -10.39 -39.18 19.39
N LEU A 19 -10.07 -37.95 19.82
CA LEU A 19 -9.94 -37.61 21.24
C LEU A 19 -11.24 -37.90 22.00
N HIS A 20 -12.37 -37.40 21.51
CA HIS A 20 -13.67 -37.67 22.15
C HIS A 20 -13.94 -39.18 22.27
N ARG A 21 -13.74 -39.95 21.19
CA ARG A 21 -13.95 -41.39 21.19
C ARG A 21 -13.00 -42.14 22.12
N PHE A 22 -11.76 -41.66 22.25
CA PHE A 22 -10.80 -42.20 23.22
C PHE A 22 -11.31 -41.99 24.66
N LEU A 23 -11.78 -40.78 24.99
CA LEU A 23 -12.34 -40.49 26.32
C LEU A 23 -13.59 -41.32 26.61
N GLN A 24 -14.49 -41.49 25.63
CA GLN A 24 -15.67 -42.37 25.80
C GLN A 24 -15.25 -43.84 26.00
N GLY A 25 -14.20 -44.30 25.32
CA GLY A 25 -13.68 -45.65 25.51
C GLY A 25 -13.13 -45.89 26.92
N LEU A 26 -12.40 -44.92 27.46
CA LEU A 26 -11.95 -44.97 28.86
C LEU A 26 -13.13 -44.91 29.83
N ALA A 27 -14.14 -44.08 29.57
CA ALA A 27 -15.35 -44.00 30.39
C ALA A 27 -16.16 -45.31 30.39
N ASP A 28 -16.00 -46.18 29.39
CA ASP A 28 -16.64 -47.50 29.36
C ASP A 28 -15.84 -48.58 30.12
N ASP A 29 -14.60 -48.30 30.55
CA ASP A 29 -13.76 -49.28 31.23
C ASP A 29 -14.29 -49.60 32.64
N ALA A 30 -14.13 -50.87 33.04
CA ALA A 30 -14.58 -51.36 34.34
C ALA A 30 -13.78 -50.76 35.52
N GLN A 31 -12.54 -50.32 35.25
CA GLN A 31 -11.67 -49.68 36.22
C GLN A 31 -10.56 -48.90 35.50
N ALA A 32 -10.31 -47.67 35.95
CA ALA A 32 -9.21 -46.84 35.46
C ALA A 32 -7.84 -47.51 35.68
N SER A 33 -6.88 -47.24 34.79
CA SER A 33 -5.56 -47.87 34.83
C SER A 33 -4.45 -46.87 34.45
N GLY A 34 -3.28 -47.01 35.09
CA GLY A 34 -2.12 -46.18 34.80
C GLY A 34 -2.37 -44.69 35.09
N ASN A 35 -2.10 -43.85 34.09
CA ASN A 35 -2.37 -42.41 34.09
C ASN A 35 -3.74 -42.04 33.47
N ASP A 36 -4.44 -43.03 32.89
CA ASP A 36 -5.76 -42.86 32.32
C ASP A 36 -6.81 -43.04 33.42
N LEU A 37 -6.95 -41.98 34.21
CA LEU A 37 -7.76 -41.98 35.41
C LEU A 37 -9.24 -41.65 35.11
N LEU A 38 -9.82 -42.34 34.13
CA LEU A 38 -11.21 -42.23 33.70
C LEU A 38 -11.79 -43.64 33.58
N ASP A 39 -13.00 -43.86 34.11
CA ASP A 39 -13.74 -45.14 34.06
C ASP A 39 -15.26 -44.94 34.18
N ILE A 40 -16.03 -46.03 34.18
CA ILE A 40 -17.51 -46.02 34.23
C ILE A 40 -18.13 -45.36 35.46
N THR A 41 -17.34 -45.08 36.50
CA THR A 41 -17.81 -44.39 37.71
C THR A 41 -17.55 -42.89 37.68
N SER A 42 -16.78 -42.43 36.69
CA SER A 42 -16.40 -41.04 36.51
C SER A 42 -17.53 -40.24 35.88
N THR A 43 -17.52 -38.92 36.08
CA THR A 43 -18.39 -38.02 35.30
C THR A 43 -17.93 -37.95 33.86
N ASP A 44 -18.86 -37.69 32.94
CA ASP A 44 -18.57 -37.55 31.52
C ASP A 44 -17.45 -36.53 31.29
N ALA A 45 -16.42 -36.95 30.56
CA ALA A 45 -15.24 -36.11 30.33
C ALA A 45 -15.43 -35.14 29.16
N SER A 46 -16.30 -35.47 28.21
CA SER A 46 -16.55 -34.66 27.04
C SER A 46 -17.95 -34.86 26.48
N ASP A 47 -18.51 -33.77 25.98
CA ASP A 47 -19.73 -33.75 25.18
C ASP A 47 -19.43 -33.47 23.71
N ARG A 48 -20.32 -33.94 22.84
CA ARG A 48 -20.20 -33.79 21.39
C ARG A 48 -21.48 -33.21 20.80
N SER A 49 -21.36 -32.05 20.16
CA SER A 49 -22.47 -31.44 19.40
C SER A 49 -22.52 -31.95 17.96
N THR A 50 -21.37 -32.04 17.31
CA THR A 50 -21.18 -32.63 15.99
C THR A 50 -19.85 -33.39 15.97
N ASP A 51 -19.55 -34.12 14.89
CA ASP A 51 -18.26 -34.81 14.76
C ASP A 51 -17.04 -33.85 14.82
N ASN A 52 -17.24 -32.54 14.60
CA ASN A 52 -16.17 -31.54 14.64
C ASN A 52 -16.31 -30.53 15.80
N ILE A 53 -17.27 -30.70 16.72
CA ILE A 53 -17.49 -29.76 17.83
C ILE A 53 -17.56 -30.54 19.15
N ILE A 54 -16.48 -30.43 19.92
CA ILE A 54 -16.31 -31.12 21.20
C ILE A 54 -16.24 -30.09 22.34
N THR A 55 -16.88 -30.40 23.45
CA THR A 55 -16.75 -29.66 24.71
C THR A 55 -16.12 -30.58 25.74
N LEU A 56 -15.02 -30.17 26.37
CA LEU A 56 -14.48 -30.85 27.55
C LEU A 56 -15.25 -30.35 28.77
N LEU A 57 -15.79 -31.28 29.55
CA LEU A 57 -16.62 -30.98 30.72
C LEU A 57 -15.73 -30.85 31.95
N SER A 58 -16.04 -29.93 32.86
CA SER A 58 -15.26 -29.75 34.09
C SER A 58 -15.16 -31.06 34.89
N PRO A 59 -13.96 -31.46 35.38
CA PRO A 59 -12.72 -30.67 35.43
C PRO A 59 -11.76 -30.88 34.24
N TYR A 60 -12.19 -31.55 33.17
CA TYR A 60 -11.30 -31.96 32.08
C TYR A 60 -10.90 -30.79 31.16
N ASN A 61 -9.62 -30.74 30.79
CA ASN A 61 -9.05 -29.68 29.95
C ASN A 61 -7.79 -30.15 29.19
N ILE A 62 -7.43 -29.43 28.14
CA ILE A 62 -6.16 -29.51 27.42
C ILE A 62 -5.37 -28.20 27.55
N ASP A 63 -4.05 -28.29 27.47
CA ASP A 63 -3.15 -27.14 27.33
C ASP A 63 -2.83 -26.84 25.86
N ASP A 64 -2.11 -25.74 25.61
CA ASP A 64 -1.70 -25.33 24.27
C ASP A 64 -0.91 -26.44 23.56
N THR A 65 0.00 -27.11 24.28
CA THR A 65 0.81 -28.20 23.74
C THR A 65 -0.05 -29.38 23.28
N ALA A 66 -1.08 -29.77 24.03
CA ALA A 66 -1.99 -30.81 23.59
C ALA A 66 -2.85 -30.38 22.39
N ALA A 67 -3.28 -29.11 22.34
CA ALA A 67 -4.07 -28.59 21.23
C ALA A 67 -3.31 -28.62 19.89
N GLU A 68 -1.98 -28.42 19.91
CA GLU A 68 -1.11 -28.51 18.72
C GLU A 68 -1.18 -29.89 18.02
N HIS A 69 -1.53 -30.95 18.75
CA HIS A 69 -1.63 -32.33 18.24
C HIS A 69 -3.05 -32.73 17.85
N LEU A 70 -3.98 -31.78 17.85
CA LEU A 70 -5.38 -32.00 17.49
C LEU A 70 -5.75 -31.20 16.24
N TYR A 71 -6.71 -31.71 15.48
CA TYR A 71 -7.20 -31.04 14.27
C TYR A 71 -8.62 -31.47 13.91
N ASP A 72 -9.15 -30.91 12.82
CA ASP A 72 -10.46 -31.27 12.25
C ASP A 72 -11.66 -31.06 13.18
N GLY A 73 -11.69 -29.91 13.84
CA GLY A 73 -12.83 -29.44 14.61
C GLY A 73 -12.45 -28.39 15.64
N SER A 74 -13.22 -28.28 16.72
CA SER A 74 -12.94 -27.35 17.82
C SER A 74 -13.11 -28.00 19.18
N ILE A 75 -12.43 -27.45 20.17
CA ILE A 75 -12.55 -27.81 21.58
C ILE A 75 -12.94 -26.58 22.40
N THR A 76 -14.04 -26.68 23.13
CA THR A 76 -14.45 -25.71 24.16
C THR A 76 -14.18 -26.32 25.54
N GLN A 77 -13.62 -25.56 26.47
CA GLN A 77 -13.40 -25.99 27.85
C GLN A 77 -13.60 -24.83 28.83
N ASP A 78 -13.46 -25.08 30.13
CA ASP A 78 -13.57 -24.07 31.19
C ASP A 78 -14.87 -23.26 31.10
N ASP A 79 -16.00 -23.94 30.94
CA ASP A 79 -17.33 -23.34 30.78
C ASP A 79 -17.44 -22.32 29.62
N GLY A 80 -16.54 -22.43 28.64
CA GLY A 80 -16.46 -21.55 27.48
C GLY A 80 -15.43 -20.44 27.59
N ASP A 81 -14.66 -20.37 28.67
CA ASP A 81 -13.61 -19.37 28.84
C ASP A 81 -12.38 -19.64 27.98
N THR A 82 -12.16 -20.90 27.59
CA THR A 82 -11.10 -21.29 26.65
C THR A 82 -11.69 -22.02 25.45
N ILE A 83 -11.36 -21.55 24.25
CA ILE A 83 -11.79 -22.18 22.99
C ILE A 83 -10.59 -22.33 22.06
N TYR A 84 -10.45 -23.53 21.49
CA TYR A 84 -9.57 -23.85 20.38
C TYR A 84 -10.44 -24.14 19.14
N SER A 85 -10.34 -23.28 18.13
CA SER A 85 -11.10 -23.39 16.88
C SER A 85 -10.31 -24.08 15.78
N GLY A 86 -10.97 -24.83 14.90
CA GLY A 86 -10.32 -25.50 13.79
C GLY A 86 -10.02 -24.56 12.63
N LEU A 87 -8.80 -24.61 12.13
CA LEU A 87 -8.37 -23.98 10.88
C LEU A 87 -8.10 -25.05 9.83
N VAL A 88 -8.68 -24.87 8.65
CA VAL A 88 -8.37 -25.63 7.43
C VAL A 88 -7.82 -24.66 6.39
N VAL A 89 -6.60 -24.88 5.90
CA VAL A 89 -6.07 -24.09 4.78
C VAL A 89 -6.13 -24.93 3.51
N VAL A 90 -6.78 -24.39 2.49
CA VAL A 90 -6.89 -25.01 1.16
C VAL A 90 -6.12 -24.21 0.10
N GLY A 91 -5.77 -24.88 -0.98
CA GLY A 91 -5.21 -24.25 -2.17
C GLY A 91 -3.93 -24.94 -2.63
N THR A 92 -3.04 -24.18 -3.26
CA THR A 92 -1.79 -24.68 -3.83
C THR A 92 -0.67 -23.67 -3.59
N VAL A 93 0.43 -24.12 -3.01
CA VAL A 93 1.62 -23.29 -2.82
C VAL A 93 2.83 -23.92 -3.50
N GLU A 94 3.76 -23.08 -3.91
CA GLU A 94 5.04 -23.52 -4.48
C GLU A 94 5.87 -24.32 -3.48
N THR A 95 6.74 -25.18 -4.01
CA THR A 95 7.56 -26.06 -3.17
C THR A 95 8.52 -25.23 -2.32
N GLY A 96 8.44 -25.39 -1.00
CA GLY A 96 9.25 -24.65 -0.04
C GLY A 96 8.53 -23.47 0.62
N THR A 97 7.36 -23.05 0.09
CA THR A 97 6.54 -22.02 0.73
C THR A 97 6.01 -22.49 2.10
N GLU A 98 6.38 -21.77 3.16
CA GLU A 98 5.81 -21.93 4.50
C GLU A 98 4.68 -20.92 4.75
N LEU A 99 3.54 -21.42 5.23
CA LEU A 99 2.42 -20.61 5.69
C LEU A 99 2.75 -19.96 7.05
N MET A 100 2.26 -18.74 7.26
CA MET A 100 2.30 -18.06 8.55
C MET A 100 0.90 -17.67 8.97
N ILE A 101 0.62 -17.78 10.27
CA ILE A 101 -0.67 -17.41 10.85
C ILE A 101 -0.44 -16.27 11.83
N PHE A 102 -1.20 -15.20 11.67
CA PHE A 102 -1.20 -14.04 12.54
C PHE A 102 -2.55 -13.93 13.24
N ARG A 103 -2.51 -13.59 14.52
CA ARG A 103 -3.66 -13.32 15.39
C ARG A 103 -3.28 -12.19 16.31
N ASP A 104 -4.14 -11.17 16.44
CA ASP A 104 -3.88 -10.01 17.31
C ASP A 104 -2.51 -9.34 17.04
N ASN A 105 -2.21 -9.08 15.76
CA ASN A 105 -0.92 -8.56 15.29
C ASN A 105 0.33 -9.32 15.76
N SER A 106 0.18 -10.60 16.13
CA SER A 106 1.29 -11.46 16.52
C SER A 106 1.33 -12.70 15.66
N LYS A 107 2.52 -13.09 15.21
CA LYS A 107 2.73 -14.36 14.52
C LYS A 107 2.58 -15.48 15.55
N ILE A 108 1.62 -16.39 15.35
CA ILE A 108 1.50 -17.56 16.21
C ILE A 108 2.74 -18.44 15.97
N THR A 109 3.50 -18.74 17.03
CA THR A 109 4.84 -19.34 16.95
C THR A 109 4.85 -20.61 16.14
N SER A 110 5.70 -20.68 15.10
CA SER A 110 5.76 -21.77 14.13
C SER A 110 6.15 -23.11 14.77
N TRP A 111 5.16 -23.84 15.27
CA TRP A 111 5.16 -25.30 15.30
C TRP A 111 4.56 -25.87 13.98
N TRP A 112 4.10 -24.97 13.10
CA TRP A 112 3.34 -25.20 11.86
C TRP A 112 4.18 -24.86 10.62
N GLY A 113 5.04 -25.79 10.21
CA GLY A 113 5.42 -25.82 8.80
C GLY A 113 4.18 -26.07 7.92
N THR A 114 4.20 -25.59 6.66
CA THR A 114 3.23 -26.07 5.65
C THR A 114 3.30 -27.60 5.61
N GLY A 115 2.14 -28.27 5.58
CA GLY A 115 2.12 -29.72 5.43
C GLY A 115 1.60 -30.51 6.64
N ILE A 116 1.18 -29.86 7.72
CA ILE A 116 0.59 -30.56 8.87
C ILE A 116 -0.84 -31.01 8.55
N ASN A 117 -1.10 -32.31 8.72
CA ASN A 117 -2.41 -32.93 8.51
C ASN A 117 -2.98 -32.66 7.09
N THR A 118 -2.13 -32.64 6.06
CA THR A 118 -2.54 -32.41 4.66
C THR A 118 -3.49 -33.47 4.12
N ASP A 119 -4.27 -33.09 3.13
CA ASP A 119 -5.02 -34.00 2.28
C ASP A 119 -4.93 -33.53 0.83
N SER A 120 -4.02 -34.14 0.07
CA SER A 120 -3.78 -33.76 -1.32
C SER A 120 -4.94 -34.08 -2.25
N ALA A 121 -5.83 -35.01 -1.89
CA ALA A 121 -7.02 -35.30 -2.69
C ALA A 121 -8.05 -34.16 -2.63
N ASN A 122 -8.03 -33.38 -1.53
CA ASN A 122 -8.92 -32.25 -1.28
C ASN A 122 -8.22 -30.88 -1.35
N ASN A 123 -6.97 -30.82 -1.81
CA ASN A 123 -6.15 -29.61 -1.84
C ASN A 123 -6.01 -28.92 -0.46
N ILE A 124 -5.90 -29.70 0.60
CA ILE A 124 -5.71 -29.20 1.96
C ILE A 124 -4.21 -29.12 2.26
N LEU A 125 -3.74 -27.91 2.56
CA LEU A 125 -2.35 -27.56 2.87
C LEU A 125 -2.03 -27.67 4.37
N LEU A 126 -3.02 -27.43 5.23
CA LEU A 126 -2.87 -27.41 6.69
C LEU A 126 -4.22 -27.68 7.38
N ARG A 127 -4.21 -28.50 8.45
CA ARG A 127 -5.30 -28.56 9.44
C ARG A 127 -4.76 -28.51 10.86
N THR A 128 -5.30 -27.63 11.69
CA THR A 128 -4.83 -27.42 13.07
C THR A 128 -5.90 -26.76 13.94
N LEU A 129 -5.71 -26.75 15.26
CA LEU A 129 -6.46 -25.93 16.19
C LEU A 129 -5.73 -24.62 16.49
N ILE A 130 -6.48 -23.53 16.59
CA ILE A 130 -5.99 -22.21 16.98
C ILE A 130 -6.77 -21.79 18.22
N LYS A 131 -6.08 -21.42 19.30
CA LYS A 131 -6.75 -20.80 20.46
C LYS A 131 -7.44 -19.52 19.97
N THR A 132 -8.72 -19.36 20.20
CA THR A 132 -9.51 -18.20 19.77
C THR A 132 -10.16 -17.47 20.93
N ARG A 133 -10.17 -18.09 22.12
CA ARG A 133 -10.69 -17.51 23.35
C ARG A 133 -9.84 -17.95 24.53
N GLU A 134 -9.59 -17.04 25.45
CA GLU A 134 -8.83 -17.28 26.68
C GLU A 134 -9.39 -16.40 27.80
N ASN A 135 -9.55 -16.98 29.00
CA ASN A 135 -10.09 -16.28 30.18
C ASN A 135 -11.41 -15.55 29.92
N GLY A 136 -12.29 -16.12 29.08
CA GLY A 136 -13.58 -15.50 28.76
C GLY A 136 -13.51 -14.32 27.79
N ALA A 137 -12.35 -14.04 27.19
CA ALA A 137 -12.18 -13.04 26.13
C ALA A 137 -11.85 -13.70 24.79
N ASP A 138 -12.53 -13.26 23.74
CA ASP A 138 -12.14 -13.65 22.39
C ASP A 138 -10.84 -12.95 22.02
N ILE A 139 -9.91 -13.68 21.41
CA ILE A 139 -8.63 -13.10 21.02
C ILE A 139 -8.82 -12.42 19.67
N ASP A 140 -8.74 -11.08 19.65
CA ASP A 140 -8.99 -10.24 18.46
C ASP A 140 -10.33 -10.55 17.77
N GLY A 141 -11.40 -10.78 18.53
CA GLY A 141 -12.71 -11.17 17.99
C GLY A 141 -12.66 -12.47 17.17
N LYS A 142 -11.74 -13.38 17.49
CA LYS A 142 -11.43 -14.63 16.77
C LYS A 142 -10.92 -14.43 15.35
N ARG A 143 -10.41 -13.24 15.00
CA ARG A 143 -9.85 -12.96 13.68
C ARG A 143 -8.44 -13.51 13.57
N ILE A 144 -8.15 -14.08 12.41
CA ILE A 144 -6.80 -14.49 12.04
C ILE A 144 -6.51 -14.10 10.60
N ARG A 145 -5.22 -14.04 10.27
CA ARG A 145 -4.72 -13.86 8.91
C ARG A 145 -3.72 -14.97 8.60
N VAL A 146 -4.00 -15.73 7.55
CA VAL A 146 -3.08 -16.72 6.98
C VAL A 146 -2.35 -16.06 5.81
N VAL A 147 -1.03 -16.18 5.76
CA VAL A 147 -0.21 -15.59 4.68
C VAL A 147 0.84 -16.56 4.16
N ALA A 148 1.24 -16.37 2.91
CA ALA A 148 2.40 -16.99 2.28
C ALA A 148 3.29 -15.88 1.70
N ARG A 149 4.57 -15.86 2.11
CA ARG A 149 5.54 -14.80 1.74
C ARG A 149 6.94 -15.37 1.47
N GLU A 150 7.01 -16.43 0.68
CA GLU A 150 8.28 -17.04 0.27
C GLU A 150 8.92 -16.24 -0.87
N LEU A 151 10.17 -15.79 -0.69
CA LEU A 151 10.86 -15.00 -1.70
C LEU A 151 11.07 -15.84 -2.98
N GLY A 152 10.73 -15.29 -4.14
CA GLY A 152 10.70 -16.02 -5.41
C GLY A 152 9.30 -16.46 -5.85
N ASP A 153 8.32 -16.43 -4.95
CA ASP A 153 6.92 -16.78 -5.24
C ASP A 153 6.02 -15.55 -5.11
N THR A 154 4.85 -15.57 -5.75
CA THR A 154 3.79 -14.57 -5.50
C THR A 154 3.33 -14.67 -4.05
N TYR A 155 3.11 -13.53 -3.39
CA TYR A 155 2.61 -13.50 -2.03
C TYR A 155 1.09 -13.66 -2.01
N ALA A 156 0.58 -14.20 -0.92
CA ALA A 156 -0.85 -14.38 -0.73
C ALA A 156 -1.25 -14.14 0.72
N GLU A 157 -2.45 -13.64 0.93
CA GLU A 157 -3.05 -13.52 2.26
C GLU A 157 -4.55 -13.82 2.23
N PHE A 158 -5.03 -14.35 3.36
CA PHE A 158 -6.44 -14.60 3.59
C PHE A 158 -6.78 -14.27 5.04
N SER A 159 -7.74 -13.37 5.24
CA SER A 159 -8.24 -13.01 6.57
C SER A 159 -9.59 -13.67 6.81
N LEU A 160 -9.82 -14.18 8.02
CA LEU A 160 -11.09 -14.77 8.42
C LEU A 160 -11.37 -14.57 9.90
N THR A 161 -12.64 -14.69 10.27
CA THR A 161 -13.09 -14.85 11.66
C THR A 161 -13.39 -16.32 11.90
N MET A 162 -12.83 -16.89 12.97
CA MET A 162 -12.99 -18.30 13.29
C MET A 162 -14.27 -18.56 14.10
N GLY A 163 -14.89 -19.71 13.84
CA GLY A 163 -16.04 -20.22 14.59
C GLY A 163 -15.74 -21.52 15.35
N LEU A 164 -16.79 -22.16 15.87
CA LEU A 164 -16.72 -23.56 16.30
C LEU A 164 -16.67 -24.48 15.07
N GLY A 165 -16.06 -25.65 15.22
CA GLY A 165 -15.75 -26.55 14.11
C GLY A 165 -14.58 -26.03 13.27
N ASN A 166 -14.66 -26.24 11.96
CA ASN A 166 -13.63 -25.87 11.00
C ASN A 166 -13.95 -24.54 10.31
N SER A 167 -12.99 -23.62 10.30
CA SER A 167 -12.99 -22.40 9.51
C SER A 167 -11.95 -22.52 8.39
N THR A 168 -12.28 -22.09 7.17
CA THR A 168 -11.43 -22.34 5.99
C THR A 168 -10.77 -21.07 5.48
N ALA A 169 -9.45 -21.12 5.28
CA ALA A 169 -8.65 -20.11 4.57
C ALA A 169 -8.20 -20.65 3.21
N ALA A 170 -8.11 -19.79 2.19
CA ALA A 170 -7.65 -20.18 0.86
C ALA A 170 -6.36 -19.44 0.49
N ILE A 171 -5.30 -20.19 0.15
CA ILE A 171 -3.98 -19.65 -0.19
C ILE A 171 -3.48 -20.25 -1.50
N PHE A 172 -3.09 -19.38 -2.43
CA PHE A 172 -2.55 -19.77 -3.72
C PHE A 172 -1.26 -18.97 -3.98
N THR A 173 -0.17 -19.67 -4.26
CA THR A 173 1.07 -19.03 -4.75
C THR A 173 1.48 -19.65 -6.09
N SER A 174 2.36 -18.95 -6.80
CA SER A 174 2.97 -19.37 -8.06
C SER A 174 4.36 -18.77 -8.15
N PRO A 175 5.26 -19.27 -9.02
CA PRO A 175 6.58 -18.67 -9.18
C PRO A 175 6.44 -17.23 -9.67
N ASP A 176 7.12 -16.30 -9.01
CA ASP A 176 7.13 -14.90 -9.41
C ASP A 176 8.26 -14.66 -10.41
N LEU A 177 7.90 -14.55 -11.70
CA LEU A 177 8.84 -14.32 -12.79
C LEU A 177 9.59 -12.99 -12.68
N ASN A 178 9.09 -12.05 -11.87
CA ASN A 178 9.69 -10.76 -11.62
C ASN A 178 10.48 -10.72 -10.29
N ASN A 179 10.57 -11.83 -9.55
CA ASN A 179 11.40 -11.96 -8.36
C ASN A 179 12.35 -13.16 -8.44
N THR A 180 13.27 -13.13 -9.41
CA THR A 180 14.20 -14.24 -9.66
C THR A 180 15.60 -14.03 -9.07
N THR A 181 15.88 -12.84 -8.54
CA THR A 181 17.19 -12.53 -7.96
C THR A 181 17.38 -13.26 -6.63
N ALA A 182 18.56 -13.85 -6.43
CA ALA A 182 18.90 -14.53 -5.18
C ALA A 182 18.82 -13.60 -3.96
N GLU A 183 18.28 -14.10 -2.85
CA GLU A 183 18.06 -13.34 -1.60
C GLU A 183 19.31 -12.57 -1.14
N ALA A 184 20.47 -13.23 -1.13
CA ALA A 184 21.73 -12.65 -0.68
C ALA A 184 22.15 -11.44 -1.54
N THR A 185 21.77 -11.40 -2.82
CA THR A 185 22.04 -10.26 -3.70
C THR A 185 21.08 -9.10 -3.38
N ILE A 186 19.78 -9.38 -3.23
CA ILE A 186 18.78 -8.34 -2.89
C ILE A 186 19.10 -7.67 -1.54
N ALA A 187 19.64 -8.45 -0.60
CA ALA A 187 20.10 -7.94 0.70
C ALA A 187 21.18 -6.84 0.58
N THR A 188 21.94 -6.80 -0.52
CA THR A 188 23.01 -5.80 -0.74
C THR A 188 22.52 -4.45 -1.27
N TRP A 189 21.27 -4.37 -1.77
CA TRP A 189 20.69 -3.16 -2.37
C TRP A 189 20.24 -2.14 -1.31
N SER A 190 21.17 -1.78 -0.44
CA SER A 190 20.98 -0.92 0.73
C SER A 190 20.84 0.56 0.39
N THR A 191 21.11 0.97 -0.86
CA THR A 191 20.92 2.35 -1.32
C THR A 191 19.52 2.61 -1.87
N ILE A 192 18.72 1.56 -2.11
CA ILE A 192 17.27 1.72 -2.30
C ILE A 192 16.70 2.23 -0.98
N SER A 193 16.06 3.39 -1.01
CA SER A 193 15.59 4.10 0.18
C SER A 193 14.11 4.43 0.06
N ASN A 194 13.49 4.71 1.21
CA ASN A 194 12.11 5.15 1.32
C ASN A 194 12.05 6.30 2.32
N VAL A 195 11.33 7.36 1.97
CA VAL A 195 10.83 8.32 2.96
C VAL A 195 9.43 7.87 3.34
N GLU A 196 9.28 7.35 4.55
CA GLU A 196 8.00 6.90 5.12
C GLU A 196 7.17 8.10 5.58
N GLY A 197 5.84 7.96 5.52
CA GLY A 197 4.89 9.00 5.94
C GLY A 197 4.28 9.77 4.77
N TYR A 198 3.44 10.77 5.07
CA TYR A 198 2.76 11.57 4.06
C TYR A 198 3.75 12.35 3.17
N GLN A 199 3.77 12.02 1.87
CA GLN A 199 4.60 12.65 0.85
C GLN A 199 3.75 13.24 -0.26
N THR A 200 4.17 14.40 -0.79
CA THR A 200 3.58 14.96 -2.01
C THR A 200 4.56 14.86 -3.17
N ILE A 201 4.19 14.14 -4.23
CA ILE A 201 5.08 13.90 -5.39
C ILE A 201 4.41 14.45 -6.66
N ASP A 202 5.14 15.24 -7.44
CA ASP A 202 4.71 15.69 -8.77
C ASP A 202 5.35 14.79 -9.84
N LEU A 203 4.53 14.00 -10.53
CA LEU A 203 4.98 13.14 -11.64
C LEU A 203 5.17 13.89 -12.96
N ASN A 204 5.03 15.22 -12.95
CA ASN A 204 5.12 16.12 -14.11
C ASN A 204 4.09 15.79 -15.20
N ASN A 205 2.95 15.21 -14.83
CA ASN A 205 1.89 14.78 -15.75
C ASN A 205 0.76 15.82 -15.89
N GLY A 206 0.95 17.04 -15.37
CA GLY A 206 -0.03 18.12 -15.39
C GLY A 206 -1.04 18.08 -14.24
N ASN A 207 -0.98 17.07 -13.36
CA ASN A 207 -1.89 16.95 -12.22
C ASN A 207 -1.36 17.66 -10.96
N GLY A 208 -0.17 18.27 -10.99
CA GLY A 208 0.51 18.84 -9.82
C GLY A 208 0.97 17.77 -8.83
N ALA A 209 1.43 18.20 -7.65
CA ALA A 209 1.84 17.29 -6.58
C ALA A 209 0.64 16.49 -6.05
N ARG A 210 0.84 15.19 -5.84
CA ARG A 210 -0.18 14.24 -5.37
C ARG A 210 0.25 13.52 -4.10
N PRO A 211 -0.70 13.16 -3.21
CA PRO A 211 -0.40 12.59 -1.90
C PRO A 211 -0.12 11.09 -1.95
N TYR A 212 0.91 10.64 -1.23
CA TYR A 212 1.36 9.25 -1.07
C TYR A 212 1.79 9.01 0.38
N TYR A 213 1.91 7.76 0.83
CA TYR A 213 2.44 7.43 2.17
C TYR A 213 3.93 7.05 2.17
N SER A 214 4.57 7.16 1.01
CA SER A 214 5.97 6.80 0.82
C SER A 214 6.56 7.59 -0.34
N GLN A 215 7.88 7.75 -0.33
CA GLN A 215 8.65 8.15 -1.50
C GLN A 215 9.86 7.21 -1.62
N TRP A 216 9.68 6.15 -2.41
CA TRP A 216 10.76 5.25 -2.75
C TRP A 216 11.71 5.87 -3.78
N ASN A 217 13.01 5.68 -3.57
CA ASN A 217 14.06 5.99 -4.53
C ASN A 217 14.84 4.69 -4.83
N ARG A 218 14.88 4.30 -6.11
CA ARG A 218 15.53 3.05 -6.56
C ARG A 218 17.03 3.21 -6.81
N ASP A 219 17.59 4.40 -6.64
CA ASP A 219 18.98 4.74 -6.92
C ASP A 219 19.36 4.31 -8.36
N THR A 220 20.41 3.51 -8.52
CA THR A 220 20.87 3.04 -9.83
C THR A 220 20.16 1.76 -10.30
N TYR A 221 19.30 1.17 -9.47
CA TYR A 221 18.64 -0.11 -9.74
C TYR A 221 17.42 0.06 -10.65
N SER A 222 17.01 -1.00 -11.34
CA SER A 222 15.80 -0.97 -12.18
C SER A 222 14.52 -0.94 -11.32
N ILE A 223 13.39 -0.56 -11.93
CA ILE A 223 12.10 -0.57 -11.23
C ILE A 223 11.71 -1.99 -10.75
N ASN A 224 12.12 -3.03 -11.48
CA ASN A 224 11.91 -4.41 -11.04
C ASN A 224 12.76 -4.76 -9.82
N GLN A 225 13.99 -4.24 -9.73
CA GLN A 225 14.83 -4.46 -8.56
C GLN A 225 14.28 -3.74 -7.31
N LEU A 226 13.61 -2.59 -7.47
CA LEU A 226 12.82 -1.99 -6.39
C LEU A 226 11.68 -2.92 -5.94
N TYR A 227 10.92 -3.49 -6.89
CA TYR A 227 9.90 -4.51 -6.59
C TYR A 227 10.46 -5.70 -5.81
N GLU A 228 11.57 -6.29 -6.28
CA GLU A 228 12.23 -7.39 -5.58
C GLU A 228 12.73 -7.00 -4.19
N ARG A 229 13.25 -5.77 -4.02
CA ARG A 229 13.67 -5.24 -2.71
C ARG A 229 12.52 -5.13 -1.74
N THR A 230 11.38 -4.61 -2.17
CA THR A 230 10.20 -4.48 -1.31
C THR A 230 9.61 -5.83 -0.91
N LYS A 231 9.57 -6.81 -1.83
CA LYS A 231 9.25 -8.20 -1.46
C LYS A 231 10.23 -8.76 -0.44
N TRP A 232 11.53 -8.55 -0.65
CA TRP A 232 12.54 -8.97 0.31
C TRP A 232 12.35 -8.35 1.69
N ILE A 233 11.94 -7.09 1.79
CA ILE A 233 11.60 -6.45 3.09
C ILE A 233 10.45 -7.20 3.77
N GLN A 234 9.45 -7.65 3.01
CA GLN A 234 8.21 -8.24 3.48
C GLN A 234 8.25 -9.78 3.69
N ARG A 235 9.28 -10.46 3.18
CA ARG A 235 9.42 -11.93 3.16
C ARG A 235 9.34 -12.59 4.53
N ARG A 236 8.99 -13.88 4.55
CA ARG A 236 9.07 -14.71 5.77
C ARG A 236 10.46 -14.65 6.40
N GLY A 237 10.50 -14.50 7.71
CA GLY A 237 11.73 -14.46 8.51
C GLY A 237 12.50 -13.14 8.40
N THR A 238 11.95 -12.10 7.76
CA THR A 238 12.59 -10.78 7.72
C THR A 238 12.74 -10.19 9.12
N SER A 239 13.83 -9.49 9.35
CA SER A 239 14.01 -8.60 10.51
C SER A 239 13.93 -7.13 10.10
N THR A 240 13.61 -6.85 8.84
CA THR A 240 13.57 -5.49 8.31
C THR A 240 12.28 -4.82 8.76
N THR A 241 12.38 -3.55 9.12
CA THR A 241 11.23 -2.74 9.50
C THR A 241 10.82 -1.82 8.35
N ILE A 242 9.53 -1.50 8.31
CA ILE A 242 8.90 -0.50 7.43
C ILE A 242 7.68 0.04 8.19
N HIS A 243 7.53 1.36 8.24
CA HIS A 243 6.50 2.04 9.02
C HIS A 243 6.47 1.60 10.49
N GLY A 244 7.63 1.62 11.15
CA GLY A 244 7.76 1.22 12.56
C GLY A 244 7.49 -0.25 12.88
N MET A 245 7.11 -1.08 11.91
CA MET A 245 6.77 -2.50 12.11
C MET A 245 7.66 -3.44 11.31
N ASN A 246 7.76 -4.69 11.75
CA ASN A 246 8.46 -5.72 10.99
C ASN A 246 7.72 -5.95 9.64
N GLY A 247 8.47 -6.04 8.54
CA GLY A 247 7.94 -6.21 7.18
C GLY A 247 7.05 -7.44 7.00
N GLU A 248 7.23 -8.52 7.79
CA GLU A 248 6.31 -9.68 7.82
C GLU A 248 4.87 -9.30 8.19
N TYR A 249 4.67 -8.17 8.89
CA TYR A 249 3.36 -7.70 9.34
C TYR A 249 2.79 -6.62 8.42
N PHE A 250 3.64 -5.96 7.63
CA PHE A 250 3.23 -4.85 6.78
C PHE A 250 2.37 -5.30 5.58
N ARG A 251 1.35 -4.50 5.29
CA ARG A 251 0.30 -4.70 4.28
C ARG A 251 -0.03 -3.41 3.51
N GLY A 252 0.53 -2.26 3.91
CA GLY A 252 0.13 -0.96 3.43
C GLY A 252 -1.13 -0.43 4.14
N ILE A 253 -1.79 0.54 3.53
CA ILE A 253 -3.00 1.15 4.09
C ILE A 253 -4.16 0.17 4.00
N THR A 254 -4.82 -0.04 5.14
CA THR A 254 -6.02 -0.87 5.25
C THR A 254 -7.28 -0.04 5.44
N HIS A 255 -7.17 1.13 6.07
CA HIS A 255 -8.29 1.98 6.42
C HIS A 255 -7.89 3.44 6.38
N GLU A 256 -8.86 4.31 6.12
CA GLU A 256 -8.74 5.76 6.18
C GLU A 256 -10.04 6.38 6.69
N TRP A 257 -9.92 7.58 7.24
CA TRP A 257 -11.06 8.40 7.66
C TRP A 257 -10.68 9.86 7.80
N ASP A 258 -11.71 10.71 7.78
CA ASP A 258 -11.57 12.11 8.12
C ASP A 258 -11.69 12.32 9.63
N TYR A 259 -11.11 13.39 10.18
CA TYR A 259 -11.23 13.81 11.58
C TYR A 259 -11.65 15.28 11.68
N ASP A 260 -12.41 15.64 12.72
CA ASP A 260 -12.91 17.01 12.94
C ASP A 260 -12.59 17.59 14.33
N GLY A 261 -11.82 16.85 15.12
CA GLY A 261 -11.25 17.30 16.39
C GLY A 261 -9.91 16.63 16.65
N SER A 262 -8.93 17.40 17.13
CA SER A 262 -7.61 16.88 17.48
C SER A 262 -7.04 17.56 18.72
N SER A 263 -6.13 16.87 19.39
CA SER A 263 -5.32 17.41 20.49
C SER A 263 -3.97 16.72 20.53
N GLY A 264 -2.93 17.45 20.93
CA GLY A 264 -1.57 16.91 21.00
C GLY A 264 -0.99 16.62 19.61
N THR A 265 0.04 15.78 19.58
CA THR A 265 0.73 15.37 18.36
C THR A 265 0.39 13.93 18.05
N MET A 266 0.10 13.66 16.78
CA MET A 266 0.07 12.33 16.20
C MET A 266 1.33 12.20 15.36
N THR A 267 2.13 11.16 15.58
CA THR A 267 3.34 10.93 14.76
C THR A 267 3.16 9.67 13.93
N GLU A 268 3.48 9.77 12.65
CA GLU A 268 3.46 8.62 11.73
C GLU A 268 4.37 7.50 12.26
N ASP A 269 4.02 6.27 11.92
CA ASP A 269 4.60 5.01 12.38
C ASP A 269 4.33 4.64 13.84
N ASN A 270 3.69 5.52 14.63
CA ASN A 270 3.24 5.17 15.97
C ASN A 270 2.01 4.24 15.94
N LEU A 271 1.92 3.42 16.98
CA LEU A 271 0.72 2.64 17.26
C LEU A 271 -0.38 3.54 17.81
N LEU A 272 -1.56 3.40 17.26
CA LEU A 272 -2.80 4.04 17.67
C LEU A 272 -3.71 3.04 18.40
N GLY A 273 -4.51 3.54 19.34
CA GLY A 273 -5.51 2.76 20.08
C GLY A 273 -6.83 3.52 20.28
N TRP A 274 -7.95 2.79 20.22
CA TRP A 274 -9.29 3.36 20.42
C TRP A 274 -10.24 2.35 21.06
N GLY A 275 -11.26 2.87 21.76
CA GLY A 275 -12.28 2.05 22.43
C GLY A 275 -12.87 2.78 23.63
N CYS A 276 -13.45 2.02 24.56
CA CYS A 276 -14.01 2.56 25.80
C CYS A 276 -12.92 3.25 26.61
N TYR A 277 -13.08 4.54 26.88
CA TYR A 277 -12.06 5.39 27.50
C TYR A 277 -12.56 5.97 28.83
N PHE A 278 -11.68 6.00 29.83
CA PHE A 278 -11.93 6.59 31.13
C PHE A 278 -10.61 6.87 31.88
N ASN A 279 -10.71 7.61 32.98
CA ASN A 279 -9.61 7.75 33.94
C ASN A 279 -9.67 6.60 34.94
N TYR A 280 -8.55 6.26 35.57
CA TYR A 280 -8.49 5.31 36.68
C TYR A 280 -7.86 5.93 37.92
N ASP A 281 -8.14 5.36 39.08
CA ASP A 281 -7.43 5.64 40.33
C ASP A 281 -7.19 4.35 41.16
N ASN A 282 -6.60 4.51 42.35
CA ASN A 282 -6.29 3.42 43.29
C ASN A 282 -5.43 2.30 42.69
N GLU A 283 -4.50 2.61 41.78
CA GLU A 283 -3.64 1.57 41.20
C GLU A 283 -2.74 0.89 42.24
N VAL A 284 -2.71 -0.45 42.20
CA VAL A 284 -1.90 -1.32 43.06
C VAL A 284 -1.24 -2.38 42.18
N GLY A 285 0.07 -2.58 42.36
CA GLY A 285 0.83 -3.60 41.63
C GLY A 285 1.17 -3.22 40.18
N GLY A 286 0.84 -1.99 39.78
CA GLY A 286 1.10 -1.43 38.46
C GLY A 286 2.57 -1.21 38.09
N PRO A 287 2.84 -0.78 36.84
CA PRO A 287 1.84 -0.37 35.85
C PRO A 287 1.13 -1.54 35.14
N PHE A 288 -0.06 -1.29 34.61
CA PHE A 288 -0.65 -2.13 33.56
C PHE A 288 0.27 -2.20 32.33
N THR A 289 0.18 -3.29 31.56
CA THR A 289 0.95 -3.51 30.34
C THR A 289 0.09 -3.25 29.10
N LEU A 290 0.47 -2.28 28.26
CA LEU A 290 -0.22 -2.02 27.00
C LEU A 290 -0.33 -3.30 26.15
N GLY A 291 -1.54 -3.61 25.68
CA GLY A 291 -1.86 -4.81 24.92
C GLY A 291 -2.30 -6.01 25.77
N GLU A 292 -2.25 -5.93 27.11
CA GLU A 292 -2.80 -6.99 27.96
C GLU A 292 -4.33 -6.97 27.98
N TYR A 293 -4.93 -8.10 28.32
CA TYR A 293 -6.37 -8.20 28.61
C TYR A 293 -6.62 -7.89 30.09
N CYS A 294 -7.74 -7.21 30.37
CA CYS A 294 -8.18 -6.90 31.74
C CYS A 294 -9.65 -7.27 31.92
N THR A 295 -9.99 -7.73 33.12
CA THR A 295 -11.39 -7.79 33.57
C THR A 295 -11.79 -6.46 34.18
N ILE A 296 -13.03 -6.02 33.96
CA ILE A 296 -13.55 -4.74 34.43
C ILE A 296 -14.92 -4.92 35.06
N GLY A 297 -15.02 -4.60 36.35
CA GLY A 297 -16.26 -4.66 37.12
C GLY A 297 -16.79 -6.08 37.36
N SER A 298 -17.88 -6.18 38.12
CA SER A 298 -18.53 -7.46 38.42
C SER A 298 -19.45 -7.96 37.31
N GLY A 299 -19.65 -7.17 36.26
CA GLY A 299 -20.50 -7.52 35.10
C GLY A 299 -19.85 -8.53 34.14
N GLY A 300 -18.57 -8.86 34.35
CA GLY A 300 -17.83 -9.79 33.49
C GLY A 300 -17.30 -9.14 32.21
N ALA A 301 -17.16 -7.81 32.15
CA ALA A 301 -16.53 -7.17 31.00
C ALA A 301 -15.05 -7.58 30.94
N VAL A 302 -14.60 -7.93 29.74
CA VAL A 302 -13.20 -8.18 29.43
C VAL A 302 -12.83 -7.39 28.18
N GLY A 303 -11.64 -6.79 28.17
CA GLY A 303 -11.17 -6.05 27.02
C GLY A 303 -9.65 -5.94 26.99
N LYS A 304 -9.13 -5.69 25.80
CA LYS A 304 -7.70 -5.44 25.59
C LYS A 304 -7.39 -3.98 25.89
N LEU A 305 -6.37 -3.73 26.71
CA LEU A 305 -5.84 -2.39 26.97
C LEU A 305 -5.12 -1.89 25.71
N VAL A 306 -5.73 -0.94 25.00
CA VAL A 306 -5.22 -0.43 23.72
C VAL A 306 -4.55 0.94 23.81
N TYR A 307 -4.74 1.64 24.93
CA TYR A 307 -4.08 2.89 25.26
C TYR A 307 -3.88 3.00 26.77
N LEU A 308 -2.72 3.50 27.20
CA LEU A 308 -2.39 3.76 28.60
C LEU A 308 -1.55 5.03 28.70
N ASP A 309 -1.98 5.97 29.54
CA ASP A 309 -1.17 7.06 30.07
C ASP A 309 -1.13 6.93 31.59
N ASP A 310 -0.10 6.25 32.08
CA ASP A 310 0.13 5.97 33.49
C ASP A 310 0.81 7.16 34.18
N GLN A 311 0.16 7.69 35.22
CA GLN A 311 0.65 8.79 36.05
C GLN A 311 0.84 8.36 37.52
N GLY A 312 1.10 7.08 37.76
CA GLY A 312 1.34 6.48 39.07
C GLY A 312 0.10 5.81 39.63
N ALA A 313 -0.51 6.34 40.70
CA ALA A 313 -1.72 5.74 41.27
C ALA A 313 -3.01 6.09 40.49
N THR A 314 -2.88 6.88 39.43
CA THR A 314 -3.94 7.42 38.59
C THR A 314 -3.46 7.49 37.16
N GLY A 315 -4.37 7.56 36.21
CA GLY A 315 -4.03 7.78 34.81
C GLY A 315 -5.25 7.71 33.92
N THR A 316 -5.00 7.51 32.62
CA THR A 316 -6.06 7.33 31.63
C THR A 316 -5.80 6.10 30.79
N MET A 317 -6.87 5.44 30.36
CA MET A 317 -6.79 4.19 29.62
C MET A 317 -7.95 4.04 28.64
N ALA A 318 -7.72 3.29 27.58
CA ALA A 318 -8.78 2.87 26.66
C ALA A 318 -8.74 1.36 26.43
N PHE A 319 -9.93 0.76 26.33
CA PHE A 319 -10.12 -0.67 26.13
C PHE A 319 -10.91 -0.98 24.87
N ALA A 320 -10.40 -1.93 24.08
CA ALA A 320 -11.21 -2.64 23.10
C ALA A 320 -11.98 -3.75 23.83
N LEU A 321 -13.24 -3.47 24.17
CA LEU A 321 -14.11 -4.43 24.86
C LEU A 321 -14.54 -5.56 23.93
N GLU A 322 -14.56 -6.78 24.45
CA GLU A 322 -15.04 -7.96 23.72
C GLU A 322 -16.57 -7.98 23.60
N ASP A 323 -17.27 -7.49 24.63
CA ASP A 323 -18.73 -7.36 24.64
C ASP A 323 -19.12 -5.93 25.02
N THR A 324 -19.42 -5.12 23.99
CA THR A 324 -19.86 -3.72 24.15
C THR A 324 -21.29 -3.59 24.69
N SER A 325 -21.99 -4.70 24.95
CA SER A 325 -23.29 -4.67 25.65
C SER A 325 -23.15 -4.60 27.17
N ILE A 326 -21.97 -4.95 27.71
CA ILE A 326 -21.68 -4.84 29.13
C ILE A 326 -21.26 -3.40 29.43
N THR A 327 -22.02 -2.73 30.30
CA THR A 327 -21.78 -1.33 30.68
C THR A 327 -20.74 -1.26 31.80
N ILE A 328 -19.62 -0.58 31.55
CA ILE A 328 -18.65 -0.20 32.58
C ILE A 328 -19.17 1.03 33.35
N ASN A 329 -18.99 1.02 34.67
CA ASN A 329 -19.44 2.06 35.60
C ASN A 329 -18.28 2.63 36.41
N ASP A 330 -18.49 3.83 36.94
CA ASP A 330 -17.59 4.44 37.92
C ASP A 330 -17.46 3.56 39.17
N GLY A 331 -16.23 3.35 39.63
CA GLY A 331 -15.88 2.46 40.74
C GLY A 331 -15.78 0.97 40.40
N ASP A 332 -15.93 0.57 39.13
CA ASP A 332 -15.67 -0.80 38.72
C ASP A 332 -14.17 -1.13 38.87
N THR A 333 -13.85 -2.26 39.52
CA THR A 333 -12.47 -2.71 39.66
C THR A 333 -11.93 -3.29 38.35
N ILE A 334 -10.72 -2.89 38.00
CA ILE A 334 -9.95 -3.31 36.84
C ILE A 334 -8.90 -4.31 37.33
N THR A 335 -8.71 -5.42 36.64
CA THR A 335 -7.63 -6.38 36.95
C THR A 335 -6.91 -6.83 35.69
N GLY A 336 -5.61 -6.55 35.61
CA GLY A 336 -4.74 -6.97 34.52
C GLY A 336 -4.47 -8.47 34.57
N LEU A 337 -4.75 -9.20 33.49
CA LEU A 337 -4.58 -10.65 33.46
C LEU A 337 -3.13 -11.08 33.32
N THR A 338 -2.25 -10.20 32.82
CA THR A 338 -0.80 -10.49 32.69
C THR A 338 0.00 -9.80 33.78
N SER A 339 -0.26 -8.52 34.03
CA SER A 339 0.44 -7.72 35.03
C SER A 339 0.01 -8.02 36.47
N ALA A 340 -1.21 -8.54 36.66
CA ALA A 340 -1.91 -8.61 37.95
C ALA A 340 -2.12 -7.24 38.62
N ALA A 341 -1.91 -6.13 37.90
CA ALA A 341 -2.21 -4.79 38.38
C ALA A 341 -3.72 -4.62 38.59
N THR A 342 -4.10 -3.86 39.62
CA THR A 342 -5.50 -3.53 39.89
C THR A 342 -5.68 -2.04 40.04
N ALA A 343 -6.81 -1.50 39.60
CA ALA A 343 -7.22 -0.11 39.76
C ALA A 343 -8.75 -0.02 39.79
N ASP A 344 -9.31 1.16 40.02
CA ASP A 344 -10.74 1.41 39.90
C ASP A 344 -11.03 2.41 38.77
N VAL A 345 -12.10 2.19 38.01
CA VAL A 345 -12.63 3.15 37.04
C VAL A 345 -13.02 4.43 37.78
N ASN A 346 -12.59 5.58 37.28
CA ASN A 346 -12.81 6.87 37.93
C ASN A 346 -13.41 7.91 36.97
N GLY A 347 -14.63 8.35 37.28
CA GLY A 347 -15.27 9.48 36.63
C GLY A 347 -16.10 9.12 35.41
N THR A 348 -15.99 9.93 34.34
CA THR A 348 -16.84 9.77 33.15
C THR A 348 -16.26 8.76 32.18
N ILE A 349 -17.08 7.77 31.83
CA ILE A 349 -16.78 6.79 30.78
C ILE A 349 -17.29 7.32 29.45
N THR A 350 -16.44 7.28 28.44
CA THR A 350 -16.78 7.60 27.04
C THR A 350 -16.62 6.37 26.17
N ASP A 351 -17.39 6.30 25.07
CA ASP A 351 -17.30 5.22 24.08
C ASP A 351 -17.57 3.81 24.66
N ASN A 352 -18.33 3.73 25.76
CA ASN A 352 -18.65 2.49 26.49
C ASN A 352 -19.36 1.45 25.62
N ASP A 353 -20.10 1.91 24.61
CA ASP A 353 -20.88 1.09 23.68
C ASP A 353 -20.18 0.90 22.31
N LYS A 354 -18.93 1.36 22.16
CA LYS A 354 -18.21 1.34 20.88
C LYS A 354 -17.15 0.25 20.86
N SER A 355 -17.01 -0.38 19.70
CA SER A 355 -15.93 -1.33 19.45
C SER A 355 -14.58 -0.62 19.44
N GLY A 356 -13.54 -1.27 19.97
CA GLY A 356 -12.18 -0.77 19.95
C GLY A 356 -11.25 -1.55 19.03
N GLY A 357 -10.02 -1.05 18.94
CA GLY A 357 -8.94 -1.67 18.19
C GLY A 357 -7.63 -0.90 18.24
N GLN A 358 -6.68 -1.38 17.44
CA GLN A 358 -5.35 -0.79 17.29
C GLN A 358 -4.94 -0.76 15.82
N GLY A 359 -4.13 0.22 15.45
CA GLY A 359 -3.54 0.31 14.12
C GLY A 359 -2.32 1.20 14.11
N VAL A 360 -1.44 1.07 13.13
CA VAL A 360 -0.28 1.95 12.96
C VAL A 360 -0.66 3.11 12.05
N LEU A 361 -0.32 4.34 12.44
CA LEU A 361 -0.49 5.53 11.60
C LEU A 361 0.51 5.47 10.44
N ILE A 362 0.02 5.37 9.20
CA ILE A 362 0.87 5.24 8.00
C ILE A 362 1.06 6.59 7.30
N ALA A 363 0.03 7.42 7.29
CA ALA A 363 0.10 8.79 6.80
C ALA A 363 -0.95 9.67 7.51
N ASP A 364 -0.62 10.95 7.67
CA ASP A 364 -1.53 12.01 8.13
C ASP A 364 -1.30 13.26 7.28
N ASP A 365 -2.34 13.78 6.62
CA ASP A 365 -2.21 15.00 5.83
C ASP A 365 -2.11 16.27 6.69
N SER A 366 -2.23 16.11 8.02
CA SER A 366 -2.22 17.18 9.02
C SER A 366 -3.35 18.20 8.84
N THR A 367 -4.35 17.90 8.00
CA THR A 367 -5.51 18.75 7.78
C THR A 367 -6.78 18.10 8.29
N ASP A 368 -7.10 16.91 7.80
CA ASP A 368 -8.38 16.28 8.05
C ASP A 368 -8.41 14.78 7.76
N THR A 369 -7.47 14.18 7.03
CA THR A 369 -7.52 12.74 6.72
C THR A 369 -6.30 12.00 7.27
N VAL A 370 -6.56 10.81 7.83
CA VAL A 370 -5.51 9.86 8.25
C VAL A 370 -5.66 8.52 7.56
N TRP A 371 -4.53 7.83 7.39
CA TRP A 371 -4.45 6.50 6.80
C TRP A 371 -3.70 5.55 7.72
N ILE A 372 -4.25 4.36 7.95
CA ILE A 372 -3.69 3.39 8.89
C ILE A 372 -3.56 1.99 8.31
N GLN A 373 -2.68 1.20 8.93
CA GLN A 373 -2.80 -0.24 8.93
C GLN A 373 -3.46 -0.71 10.24
N LEU A 374 -4.68 -1.26 10.15
CA LEU A 374 -5.37 -1.92 11.25
C LEU A 374 -4.58 -3.17 11.64
N THR A 375 -4.19 -3.26 12.91
CA THR A 375 -3.38 -4.35 13.46
C THR A 375 -4.22 -5.36 14.23
N SER A 376 -5.23 -4.88 14.96
CA SER A 376 -6.16 -5.70 15.74
C SER A 376 -7.43 -4.91 16.03
N GLY A 377 -8.48 -5.59 16.48
CA GLY A 377 -9.75 -4.96 16.80
C GLY A 377 -10.53 -4.56 15.54
N SER A 378 -11.61 -3.82 15.78
CA SER A 378 -12.48 -3.30 14.71
C SER A 378 -12.07 -1.88 14.35
N PRO A 379 -12.27 -1.44 13.08
CA PRO A 379 -12.04 -0.05 12.72
C PRO A 379 -12.87 0.89 13.62
N PRO A 380 -12.39 2.12 13.89
CA PRO A 380 -13.14 3.05 14.72
C PRO A 380 -14.45 3.45 14.01
N VAL A 381 -15.35 4.06 14.76
CA VAL A 381 -16.60 4.63 14.23
C VAL A 381 -16.67 6.12 14.53
N ASP A 382 -17.60 6.82 13.88
CA ASP A 382 -17.83 8.24 14.07
C ASP A 382 -17.87 8.65 15.56
N ASN A 383 -17.22 9.77 15.88
CA ASN A 383 -17.02 10.33 17.22
C ASN A 383 -16.17 9.50 18.20
N VAL A 384 -15.53 8.41 17.77
CA VAL A 384 -14.56 7.70 18.64
C VAL A 384 -13.23 8.47 18.64
N ARG A 385 -12.61 8.56 19.83
CA ARG A 385 -11.25 9.09 19.96
C ARG A 385 -10.22 8.01 19.65
N VAL A 386 -9.32 8.32 18.72
CA VAL A 386 -8.17 7.50 18.35
C VAL A 386 -6.92 8.16 18.91
N TRP A 387 -6.23 7.46 19.81
CA TRP A 387 -5.10 7.98 20.55
C TRP A 387 -3.78 7.47 19.99
N ASP A 388 -2.79 8.34 19.89
CA ASP A 388 -1.40 7.96 19.73
C ASP A 388 -0.88 7.37 21.06
N THR A 389 -0.47 6.11 21.03
CA THR A 389 -0.04 5.40 22.24
C THR A 389 1.33 5.85 22.75
N VAL A 390 2.10 6.60 21.96
CA VAL A 390 3.42 7.14 22.33
C VAL A 390 3.29 8.61 22.69
N ASP A 391 2.80 9.44 21.76
CA ASP A 391 2.78 10.89 21.90
C ASP A 391 1.55 11.43 22.64
N LYS A 392 0.56 10.56 22.91
CA LYS A 392 -0.66 10.86 23.68
C LYS A 392 -1.53 11.95 23.04
N GLY A 393 -1.32 12.25 21.77
CA GLY A 393 -2.28 12.99 20.96
C GLY A 393 -3.51 12.14 20.63
N TYR A 394 -4.58 12.79 20.15
CA TYR A 394 -5.73 12.08 19.60
C TYR A 394 -6.38 12.83 18.46
N HIS A 395 -7.04 12.06 17.59
CA HIS A 395 -8.03 12.52 16.61
C HIS A 395 -9.43 12.00 16.97
N LEU A 396 -10.46 12.78 16.69
CA LEU A 396 -11.86 12.38 16.74
C LEU A 396 -12.30 11.98 15.34
N VAL A 397 -12.72 10.73 15.16
CA VAL A 397 -13.17 10.22 13.86
C VAL A 397 -14.42 10.98 13.42
N ASN A 398 -14.41 11.47 12.18
CA ASN A 398 -15.50 12.18 11.53
C ASN A 398 -16.05 11.34 10.38
N GLY A 399 -17.29 10.88 10.54
CA GLY A 399 -18.01 10.13 9.52
C GLY A 399 -17.60 8.67 9.43
N SER A 400 -17.57 8.15 8.20
CA SER A 400 -17.40 6.72 7.94
C SER A 400 -15.95 6.36 7.64
N VAL A 401 -15.45 5.31 8.28
CA VAL A 401 -14.15 4.72 7.95
C VAL A 401 -14.26 3.93 6.64
N THR A 402 -13.33 4.18 5.72
CA THR A 402 -13.24 3.49 4.43
C THR A 402 -12.18 2.39 4.50
N SER A 403 -12.56 1.15 4.20
CA SER A 403 -11.62 0.03 4.06
C SER A 403 -10.97 0.01 2.65
N ARG A 404 -9.70 -0.37 2.57
CA ARG A 404 -8.93 -0.49 1.34
C ARG A 404 -8.67 -1.94 0.95
N THR A 405 -8.62 -2.20 -0.36
CA THR A 405 -8.18 -3.49 -0.90
C THR A 405 -6.69 -3.63 -0.69
N ILE A 406 -6.26 -4.79 -0.20
CA ILE A 406 -4.86 -5.08 0.09
C ILE A 406 -4.23 -5.84 -1.06
N ASN A 407 -3.05 -5.39 -1.49
CA ASN A 407 -2.17 -6.16 -2.35
C ASN A 407 -1.20 -6.97 -1.48
N PRO A 408 -1.06 -8.30 -1.69
CA PRO A 408 -0.13 -9.11 -0.91
C PRO A 408 1.31 -8.58 -0.97
N GLU A 409 1.78 -8.19 -2.16
CA GLU A 409 2.97 -7.36 -2.34
C GLU A 409 2.64 -5.89 -2.13
N PHE A 410 3.15 -5.30 -1.04
CA PHE A 410 2.74 -3.94 -0.64
C PHE A 410 3.13 -2.85 -1.65
N LEU A 411 4.19 -3.06 -2.45
CA LEU A 411 4.57 -2.10 -3.49
C LEU A 411 3.58 -2.14 -4.68
N GLY A 412 2.89 -3.26 -4.89
CA GLY A 412 2.01 -3.51 -6.04
C GLY A 412 2.55 -4.60 -6.96
N GLN A 413 2.31 -4.48 -8.27
CA GLN A 413 2.65 -5.50 -9.27
C GLN A 413 3.75 -5.01 -10.22
N SER A 414 4.74 -5.87 -10.50
CA SER A 414 5.74 -5.62 -11.54
C SER A 414 5.37 -6.28 -12.86
N THR A 415 5.73 -5.64 -13.98
CA THR A 415 5.73 -6.24 -15.33
C THR A 415 7.15 -6.57 -15.82
N GLY A 416 8.15 -6.43 -14.95
CA GLY A 416 9.58 -6.56 -15.26
C GLY A 416 10.23 -5.27 -15.76
N THR A 417 9.48 -4.41 -16.46
CA THR A 417 9.97 -3.10 -16.93
C THR A 417 9.14 -1.92 -16.44
N ALA A 418 7.99 -2.16 -15.82
CA ALA A 418 7.15 -1.14 -15.20
C ALA A 418 6.49 -1.65 -13.92
N ILE A 419 6.04 -0.74 -13.08
CA ILE A 419 5.28 -1.01 -11.85
C ILE A 419 3.82 -0.53 -11.98
N ILE A 420 2.91 -1.29 -11.39
CA ILE A 420 1.55 -0.88 -11.06
C ILE A 420 1.49 -0.82 -9.53
N GLY A 421 1.67 0.39 -8.99
CA GLY A 421 1.74 0.64 -7.55
C GLY A 421 0.48 0.23 -6.81
N ALA A 422 0.62 -0.19 -5.55
CA ALA A 422 -0.52 -0.31 -4.65
C ALA A 422 -1.08 1.07 -4.24
N PHE A 423 -2.27 1.09 -3.66
CA PHE A 423 -2.91 2.31 -3.17
C PHE A 423 -1.98 3.09 -2.24
N GLY A 424 -1.68 4.35 -2.58
CA GLY A 424 -0.89 5.27 -1.77
C GLY A 424 0.63 5.10 -1.85
N ILE A 425 1.16 4.12 -2.58
CA ILE A 425 2.62 3.95 -2.78
C ILE A 425 3.15 5.07 -3.67
N GLY A 426 4.14 5.81 -3.17
CA GLY A 426 4.85 6.83 -3.93
C GLY A 426 6.27 6.39 -4.27
N ILE A 427 6.68 6.72 -5.49
CA ILE A 427 8.04 6.52 -6.00
C ILE A 427 8.47 7.87 -6.59
N GLU A 428 9.72 8.26 -6.39
CA GLU A 428 10.23 9.52 -6.90
C GLU A 428 10.05 9.62 -8.42
N ALA A 429 9.62 10.79 -8.91
CA ALA A 429 9.27 10.98 -10.31
C ALA A 429 10.42 10.67 -11.29
N ALA A 430 11.68 10.91 -10.89
CA ALA A 430 12.86 10.62 -11.68
C ALA A 430 13.09 9.12 -11.93
N ASP A 431 12.51 8.28 -11.07
CA ASP A 431 12.67 6.82 -11.14
C ASP A 431 11.61 6.13 -11.99
N LEU A 432 10.61 6.89 -12.43
CA LEU A 432 9.45 6.39 -13.16
C LEU A 432 9.50 6.77 -14.65
N THR A 433 8.77 6.00 -15.42
CA THR A 433 8.57 6.15 -16.87
C THR A 433 7.08 6.24 -17.17
N ALA A 434 6.72 6.56 -18.41
CA ALA A 434 5.33 6.58 -18.83
C ALA A 434 4.64 5.21 -18.83
N SER A 435 5.36 4.12 -18.58
CA SER A 435 4.74 2.80 -18.45
C SER A 435 4.31 2.49 -17.01
N ASP A 436 4.86 3.23 -16.04
CA ASP A 436 4.57 3.06 -14.63
C ASP A 436 3.24 3.73 -14.24
N LYS A 437 2.51 3.10 -13.33
CA LYS A 437 1.25 3.60 -12.80
C LYS A 437 1.29 3.57 -11.29
N LEU A 438 0.94 4.68 -10.66
CA LEU A 438 0.75 4.78 -9.22
C LEU A 438 -0.70 5.15 -8.91
N PHE A 439 -1.15 4.91 -7.68
CA PHE A 439 -2.44 5.36 -7.20
C PHE A 439 -2.20 6.22 -5.97
N ASP A 440 -2.59 7.49 -6.02
CA ASP A 440 -2.39 8.41 -4.89
C ASP A 440 -3.37 8.11 -3.72
N LEU A 441 -3.22 8.81 -2.59
CA LEU A 441 -4.08 8.66 -1.42
C LEU A 441 -5.54 9.09 -1.65
N THR A 442 -5.85 9.74 -2.79
CA THR A 442 -7.22 9.99 -3.26
C THR A 442 -7.79 8.84 -4.10
N ASN A 443 -7.01 7.76 -4.25
CA ASN A 443 -7.26 6.61 -5.10
C ASN A 443 -7.33 6.96 -6.60
N THR A 444 -6.66 8.05 -7.00
CA THR A 444 -6.57 8.48 -8.40
C THR A 444 -5.32 7.89 -9.04
N GLN A 445 -5.48 7.27 -10.21
CA GLN A 445 -4.34 6.75 -10.98
C GLN A 445 -3.50 7.92 -11.50
N GLN A 446 -2.20 7.90 -11.17
CA GLN A 446 -1.18 8.82 -11.68
C GLN A 446 -0.21 8.05 -12.59
N GLN A 447 0.18 8.69 -13.68
CA GLN A 447 1.10 8.14 -14.67
C GLN A 447 2.02 9.26 -15.15
N PRO A 448 3.35 9.08 -15.17
CA PRO A 448 4.28 10.05 -15.75
C PRO A 448 4.03 10.28 -17.24
N PRO A 449 4.37 11.46 -17.79
CA PRO A 449 4.21 11.74 -19.21
C PRO A 449 5.19 10.93 -20.08
N ASN A 450 4.78 10.59 -21.30
CA ASN A 450 5.64 9.93 -22.27
C ASN A 450 6.56 10.92 -22.99
N ASN A 451 7.64 11.35 -22.35
CA ASN A 451 8.62 12.23 -22.98
C ASN A 451 9.42 11.49 -24.05
N GLN A 452 9.27 11.91 -25.31
CA GLN A 452 9.92 11.31 -26.47
C GLN A 452 10.81 12.33 -27.18
N THR A 453 11.89 11.85 -27.79
CA THR A 453 12.87 12.70 -28.49
C THR A 453 12.77 12.51 -29.99
N PHE A 454 12.75 13.62 -30.73
CA PHE A 454 12.88 13.62 -32.17
C PHE A 454 14.29 14.08 -32.57
N THR A 455 14.95 13.37 -33.48
CA THR A 455 16.33 13.68 -33.88
C THR A 455 16.47 13.83 -35.39
N VAL A 456 17.08 14.94 -35.83
CA VAL A 456 17.59 15.13 -37.19
C VAL A 456 19.09 14.83 -37.18
N SER A 457 19.53 13.88 -37.98
CA SER A 457 20.95 13.49 -38.10
C SER A 457 21.53 13.81 -39.47
N GLY A 458 22.85 13.73 -39.62
CA GLY A 458 23.53 13.95 -40.91
C GLY A 458 23.74 15.42 -41.26
N LEU A 459 23.74 16.29 -40.26
CA LEU A 459 23.92 17.73 -40.40
C LEU A 459 25.40 18.12 -40.40
N VAL A 460 25.71 19.28 -40.97
CA VAL A 460 27.01 19.94 -40.91
C VAL A 460 26.90 21.19 -40.04
N SER A 461 27.61 21.15 -38.91
CA SER A 461 27.69 22.26 -37.96
C SER A 461 28.14 23.55 -38.63
N GLY A 462 27.39 24.62 -38.41
CA GLY A 462 27.68 25.98 -38.91
C GLY A 462 27.28 26.22 -40.36
N GLU A 463 26.80 25.20 -41.09
CA GLU A 463 26.36 25.32 -42.48
C GLU A 463 24.86 25.05 -42.63
N ASP A 464 24.38 23.93 -42.09
CA ASP A 464 22.98 23.49 -42.27
C ASP A 464 21.99 24.28 -41.43
N TYR A 465 21.01 24.90 -42.05
CA TYR A 465 19.82 25.40 -41.37
C TYR A 465 18.72 24.33 -41.40
N VAL A 466 18.26 23.92 -40.23
CA VAL A 466 17.22 22.90 -40.05
C VAL A 466 15.95 23.53 -39.49
N ILE A 467 14.81 23.16 -40.07
CA ILE A 467 13.49 23.40 -39.49
C ILE A 467 12.68 22.10 -39.46
N VAL A 468 12.03 21.84 -38.32
CA VAL A 468 11.03 20.79 -38.15
C VAL A 468 9.77 21.43 -37.62
N ALA A 469 8.66 21.24 -38.33
CA ALA A 469 7.35 21.80 -38.00
C ALA A 469 6.24 20.78 -38.31
N ALA A 470 5.00 21.11 -37.93
CA ALA A 470 3.83 20.32 -38.30
C ALA A 470 3.69 20.22 -39.83
N ASN A 471 3.20 19.09 -40.32
CA ASN A 471 2.98 18.83 -41.73
C ASN A 471 1.53 19.09 -42.11
N ASP A 472 1.29 19.77 -43.25
CA ASP A 472 -0.03 20.13 -43.76
C ASP A 472 -0.84 18.95 -44.36
N GLY A 473 -0.26 17.75 -44.36
CA GLY A 473 -0.80 16.56 -45.01
C GLY A 473 -0.40 16.41 -46.48
N ALA A 474 0.43 17.32 -47.01
CA ALA A 474 0.90 17.36 -48.39
C ALA A 474 2.43 17.58 -48.50
N ASP A 475 3.18 17.09 -47.51
CA ASP A 475 4.65 17.18 -47.41
C ASP A 475 5.19 18.62 -47.28
N GLU A 476 4.38 19.58 -46.85
CA GLU A 476 4.80 20.97 -46.60
C GLU A 476 4.55 21.34 -45.13
N ILE A 477 5.00 22.53 -44.73
CA ILE A 477 4.76 23.02 -43.36
C ILE A 477 3.28 23.42 -43.28
N ASP A 478 2.62 22.98 -42.22
CA ASP A 478 1.33 23.48 -41.79
C ASP A 478 1.53 24.90 -41.24
N TYR A 479 1.45 25.90 -42.12
CA TYR A 479 1.72 27.29 -41.76
C TYR A 479 0.59 27.86 -40.89
N ASP A 480 -0.65 27.46 -41.15
CA ASP A 480 -1.88 27.82 -40.44
C ASP A 480 -2.19 26.92 -39.24
N GLN A 481 -1.18 26.20 -38.71
CA GLN A 481 -1.30 25.32 -37.53
C GLN A 481 -2.03 25.99 -36.37
N LEU A 482 -1.74 27.27 -36.12
CA LEU A 482 -2.36 28.14 -35.14
C LEU A 482 -2.67 29.49 -35.79
N THR A 483 -3.64 30.22 -35.24
CA THR A 483 -3.97 31.58 -35.72
C THR A 483 -3.70 32.60 -34.63
N LEU A 484 -3.08 33.72 -34.99
CA LEU A 484 -2.82 34.83 -34.08
C LEU A 484 -4.15 35.46 -33.62
N ASN A 485 -4.37 35.56 -32.31
CA ASN A 485 -5.59 36.12 -31.73
C ASN A 485 -5.51 37.64 -31.52
N THR A 486 -4.32 38.17 -31.21
CA THR A 486 -4.12 39.59 -30.89
C THR A 486 -3.10 40.20 -31.82
N THR A 487 -3.45 41.33 -32.45
CA THR A 487 -2.53 42.10 -33.29
C THR A 487 -1.27 42.48 -32.50
N LEU A 488 -0.11 42.17 -33.08
CA LEU A 488 1.21 42.50 -32.57
C LEU A 488 1.75 43.69 -33.36
N ASN A 489 1.79 44.88 -32.76
CA ASN A 489 2.15 46.13 -33.45
C ASN A 489 2.92 47.14 -32.59
N SER A 490 3.48 46.68 -31.46
CA SER A 490 4.15 47.55 -30.49
C SER A 490 5.51 47.00 -30.06
N SER A 491 6.35 47.88 -29.52
CA SER A 491 7.63 47.49 -28.94
C SER A 491 7.42 46.86 -27.56
N GLY A 492 8.12 45.76 -27.27
CA GLY A 492 8.19 45.20 -25.92
C GLY A 492 7.07 44.24 -25.55
N GLN A 493 6.41 43.63 -26.53
CA GLN A 493 5.44 42.58 -26.26
C GLN A 493 6.17 41.31 -25.80
N THR A 494 5.66 40.71 -24.72
CA THR A 494 6.24 39.52 -24.06
C THR A 494 5.35 38.29 -24.19
N SER A 495 4.38 38.34 -25.10
CA SER A 495 3.44 37.24 -25.32
C SER A 495 2.95 37.21 -26.75
N VAL A 496 2.74 36.01 -27.27
CA VAL A 496 2.01 35.75 -28.52
C VAL A 496 0.79 34.91 -28.14
N VAL A 497 -0.41 35.46 -28.34
CA VAL A 497 -1.68 34.81 -28.00
C VAL A 497 -2.31 34.27 -29.28
N VAL A 498 -2.61 32.99 -29.31
CA VAL A 498 -3.29 32.30 -30.43
C VAL A 498 -4.76 32.02 -30.10
N THR A 499 -5.55 31.67 -31.12
CA THR A 499 -7.01 31.50 -31.00
C THR A 499 -7.41 30.16 -30.38
N SER A 500 -6.60 29.12 -30.55
CA SER A 500 -6.82 27.76 -30.04
C SER A 500 -5.89 27.44 -28.87
N ALA A 501 -6.20 26.36 -28.13
CA ALA A 501 -5.27 25.83 -27.15
C ALA A 501 -4.00 25.32 -27.86
N ILE A 502 -2.84 25.69 -27.31
CA ILE A 502 -1.55 25.22 -27.80
C ILE A 502 -1.49 23.69 -27.60
N PRO A 503 -1.07 22.90 -28.62
CA PRO A 503 -0.98 21.45 -28.50
C PRO A 503 -0.13 21.02 -27.30
N SER A 504 -0.60 20.01 -26.56
CA SER A 504 0.00 19.56 -25.29
C SER A 504 1.43 19.01 -25.42
N ASP A 505 1.80 18.58 -26.62
CA ASP A 505 3.12 18.10 -27.02
C ASP A 505 4.01 19.20 -27.61
N THR A 506 3.65 20.46 -27.39
CA THR A 506 4.56 21.59 -27.63
C THR A 506 5.65 21.58 -26.56
N PRO A 507 6.95 21.63 -26.92
CA PRO A 507 8.04 21.73 -25.95
C PRO A 507 7.81 22.86 -24.94
N SER A 508 8.30 22.72 -23.70
CA SER A 508 8.07 23.73 -22.66
C SER A 508 8.71 25.08 -22.98
N ASN A 509 9.77 25.09 -23.79
CA ASN A 509 10.41 26.26 -24.37
C ASN A 509 10.84 25.93 -25.81
N GLY A 510 11.04 26.94 -26.65
CA GLY A 510 11.42 26.70 -28.03
C GLY A 510 11.16 27.90 -28.93
N THR A 511 10.75 27.62 -30.17
CA THR A 511 10.50 28.64 -31.18
C THR A 511 9.17 28.44 -31.88
N ILE A 512 8.54 29.56 -32.23
CA ILE A 512 7.41 29.63 -33.14
C ILE A 512 7.79 30.53 -34.32
N ARG A 513 7.04 30.43 -35.41
CA ARG A 513 7.05 31.44 -36.46
C ARG A 513 5.69 32.10 -36.56
N VAL A 514 5.71 33.43 -36.68
CA VAL A 514 4.51 34.27 -36.83
C VAL A 514 4.57 34.96 -38.18
N GLU A 515 3.49 34.87 -38.96
CA GLU A 515 3.34 35.59 -40.20
C GLU A 515 3.15 37.09 -39.93
N LEU A 516 4.01 37.90 -40.54
CA LEU A 516 3.92 39.35 -40.54
C LEU A 516 2.94 39.83 -41.61
N ASP A 517 2.46 41.06 -41.51
CA ASP A 517 1.58 41.68 -42.52
C ASP A 517 2.26 41.82 -43.91
N SER A 518 3.57 41.63 -43.96
CA SER A 518 4.36 41.52 -45.20
C SER A 518 4.32 40.13 -45.87
N GLY A 519 3.71 39.12 -45.23
CA GLY A 519 3.72 37.71 -45.66
C GLY A 519 5.01 36.95 -45.32
N ILE A 520 5.89 37.54 -44.51
CA ILE A 520 7.14 36.91 -44.06
C ILE A 520 6.92 36.26 -42.69
N TYR A 521 7.46 35.05 -42.50
CA TYR A 521 7.40 34.35 -41.22
C TYR A 521 8.60 34.71 -40.33
N ARG A 522 8.33 35.46 -39.25
CA ARG A 522 9.32 35.84 -38.25
C ARG A 522 9.46 34.74 -37.20
N LYS A 523 10.70 34.30 -36.97
CA LYS A 523 11.04 33.40 -35.85
C LYS A 523 10.99 34.16 -34.51
N VAL A 524 10.32 33.58 -33.53
CA VAL A 524 10.20 34.11 -32.16
C VAL A 524 10.47 32.98 -31.18
N SER A 525 11.37 33.22 -30.22
CA SER A 525 11.58 32.28 -29.12
C SER A 525 10.51 32.46 -28.05
N TYR A 526 10.03 31.36 -27.47
CA TYR A 526 9.19 31.37 -26.28
C TYR A 526 9.89 30.65 -25.14
N THR A 527 9.66 31.13 -23.92
CA THR A 527 10.26 30.61 -22.68
C THR A 527 9.32 29.68 -21.92
N SER A 528 8.01 29.82 -22.15
CA SER A 528 6.95 28.98 -21.62
C SER A 528 5.69 29.16 -22.45
N TRP A 529 4.71 28.28 -22.27
CA TRP A 529 3.37 28.47 -22.79
C TRP A 529 2.33 27.94 -21.80
N SER A 530 1.11 28.46 -21.88
CA SER A 530 -0.03 27.99 -21.11
C SER A 530 -1.32 28.32 -21.82
N GLY A 531 -2.25 27.36 -21.89
CA GLY A 531 -3.50 27.52 -22.62
C GLY A 531 -3.26 27.91 -24.08
N SER A 532 -3.60 29.13 -24.45
CA SER A 532 -3.43 29.68 -25.80
C SER A 532 -2.35 30.78 -25.89
N THR A 533 -1.47 30.90 -24.90
CA THR A 533 -0.47 31.98 -24.83
C THR A 533 0.94 31.42 -24.78
N PHE A 534 1.78 31.82 -25.72
CA PHE A 534 3.23 31.71 -25.64
C PHE A 534 3.78 32.91 -24.87
N THR A 535 4.60 32.66 -23.85
CA THR A 535 5.40 33.69 -23.17
C THR A 535 6.72 33.86 -23.92
N THR A 536 7.02 35.07 -24.36
CA THR A 536 8.21 35.37 -25.17
C THR A 536 9.08 36.42 -24.47
N PRO A 537 10.39 36.45 -24.75
CA PRO A 537 11.19 37.62 -24.44
C PRO A 537 10.60 38.87 -25.10
N SER A 538 10.86 40.04 -24.51
CA SER A 538 10.45 41.34 -25.05
C SER A 538 10.83 41.47 -26.53
N THR A 539 9.82 41.48 -27.40
CA THR A 539 9.97 41.50 -28.86
C THR A 539 9.35 42.79 -29.43
N ASP A 540 10.03 43.41 -30.39
CA ASP A 540 9.55 44.60 -31.08
C ASP A 540 8.76 44.23 -32.34
N TRP A 541 7.46 44.50 -32.34
CA TRP A 541 6.51 44.26 -33.44
C TRP A 541 6.09 45.53 -34.18
N THR A 542 6.85 46.61 -34.04
CA THR A 542 6.58 47.82 -34.84
C THR A 542 6.84 47.56 -36.34
N SER A 543 6.09 48.26 -37.19
CA SER A 543 6.19 48.13 -38.65
C SER A 543 7.64 48.30 -39.13
N PRO A 544 8.14 47.43 -40.03
CA PRO A 544 7.41 46.47 -40.87
C PRO A 544 7.25 45.07 -40.27
N ASN A 545 7.46 44.92 -38.96
CA ASN A 545 7.35 43.63 -38.25
C ASN A 545 6.01 43.48 -37.53
N ASP A 546 4.98 44.21 -37.94
CA ASP A 546 3.63 44.07 -37.43
C ASP A 546 2.97 42.78 -37.95
N ALA A 547 2.13 42.18 -37.11
CA ALA A 547 1.34 41.00 -37.42
C ALA A 547 -0.09 41.21 -36.94
N THR A 548 -1.05 41.26 -37.86
CA THR A 548 -2.46 41.47 -37.58
C THR A 548 -3.12 40.19 -37.08
N ALA A 549 -4.08 40.32 -36.15
CA ALA A 549 -4.89 39.18 -35.71
C ALA A 549 -5.54 38.47 -36.91
N GLY A 550 -5.48 37.14 -36.93
CA GLY A 550 -5.82 36.32 -38.08
C GLY A 550 -4.62 35.82 -38.88
N ASN A 551 -3.42 36.39 -38.70
CA ASN A 551 -2.20 35.88 -39.33
C ASN A 551 -1.79 34.51 -38.79
N ASP A 552 -1.09 33.76 -39.62
CA ASP A 552 -0.69 32.39 -39.34
C ASP A 552 0.45 32.30 -38.31
N VAL A 553 0.38 31.29 -37.45
CA VAL A 553 1.39 30.98 -36.45
C VAL A 553 1.62 29.47 -36.46
N PHE A 554 2.89 29.05 -36.46
CA PHE A 554 3.19 27.63 -36.31
C PHE A 554 4.36 27.39 -35.35
N ILE A 555 4.35 26.21 -34.74
CA ILE A 555 5.38 25.74 -33.83
C ILE A 555 6.51 25.16 -34.67
N SER A 556 7.72 25.70 -34.46
CA SER A 556 8.93 25.19 -35.09
C SER A 556 9.74 24.42 -34.04
N TYR A 557 9.46 23.11 -33.94
CA TYR A 557 10.04 22.20 -32.94
C TYR A 557 11.58 22.18 -32.99
N ILE A 558 12.14 22.27 -34.19
CA ILE A 558 13.54 22.63 -34.43
C ILE A 558 13.51 23.81 -35.41
N ASP A 559 14.28 24.85 -35.15
CA ASP A 559 14.48 25.97 -36.07
C ASP A 559 15.84 26.60 -35.76
N THR A 560 16.92 26.09 -36.35
CA THR A 560 18.26 26.56 -36.00
C THR A 560 19.26 26.33 -37.12
N LEU A 561 20.34 27.12 -37.08
CA LEU A 561 21.60 26.72 -37.71
C LEU A 561 22.19 25.60 -36.87
N ALA A 562 22.49 24.46 -37.50
CA ALA A 562 23.02 23.28 -36.85
C ALA A 562 24.34 23.62 -36.15
N SER A 563 24.46 23.16 -34.90
CA SER A 563 25.63 23.34 -34.04
C SER A 563 26.46 22.06 -33.89
N GLY A 564 25.96 20.95 -34.46
CA GLY A 564 26.60 19.65 -34.45
C GLY A 564 26.18 18.80 -35.66
N THR A 565 26.42 17.50 -35.57
CA THR A 565 26.01 16.53 -36.61
C THR A 565 24.55 16.11 -36.53
N SER A 566 23.87 16.54 -35.46
CA SER A 566 22.46 16.29 -35.21
C SER A 566 21.85 17.41 -34.39
N GLU A 567 20.55 17.60 -34.53
CA GLU A 567 19.72 18.49 -33.73
C GLU A 567 18.49 17.73 -33.24
N SER A 568 18.00 18.04 -32.04
CA SER A 568 16.87 17.33 -31.44
C SER A 568 15.96 18.24 -30.63
N TYR A 569 14.74 17.76 -30.42
CA TYR A 569 13.83 18.30 -29.41
C TYR A 569 13.17 17.17 -28.64
N THR A 570 12.74 17.45 -27.41
CA THR A 570 11.97 16.54 -26.58
C THR A 570 10.60 17.13 -26.32
N ALA A 571 9.56 16.30 -26.42
CA ALA A 571 8.17 16.68 -26.16
C ALA A 571 7.41 15.51 -25.54
N VAL A 572 6.30 15.82 -24.86
CA VAL A 572 5.36 14.81 -24.37
C VAL A 572 4.65 14.19 -25.57
N TYR A 573 4.70 12.87 -25.74
CA TYR A 573 3.91 12.17 -26.73
C TYR A 573 2.47 11.97 -26.25
N SER A 574 1.50 12.50 -27.00
CA SER A 574 0.07 12.27 -26.80
C SER A 574 -0.58 11.43 -27.91
N SER A 575 -0.10 11.61 -29.14
CA SER A 575 -0.57 10.93 -30.35
C SER A 575 0.48 11.06 -31.45
N ASP A 576 0.45 10.18 -32.45
CA ASP A 576 1.31 10.32 -33.63
C ASP A 576 1.14 11.71 -34.26
N ARG A 577 2.26 12.42 -34.43
CA ARG A 577 2.28 13.75 -35.05
C ARG A 577 3.00 13.70 -36.38
N SER A 578 2.29 14.07 -37.44
CA SER A 578 2.89 14.28 -38.76
C SER A 578 3.73 15.55 -38.73
N LEU A 579 4.99 15.41 -39.13
CA LEU A 579 5.99 16.47 -39.17
C LEU A 579 6.60 16.55 -40.56
N VAL A 580 7.17 17.71 -40.87
CA VAL A 580 8.02 17.91 -42.03
C VAL A 580 9.36 18.46 -41.58
N GLY A 581 10.42 17.82 -42.05
CA GLY A 581 11.78 18.30 -41.88
C GLY A 581 12.26 18.99 -43.16
N LYS A 582 12.88 20.16 -43.02
CA LYS A 582 13.60 20.82 -44.12
C LYS A 582 15.02 21.16 -43.67
N VAL A 583 15.99 20.82 -44.51
CA VAL A 583 17.39 21.18 -44.32
C VAL A 583 17.87 21.94 -45.55
N ARG A 584 18.50 23.09 -45.34
CA ARG A 584 19.05 23.93 -46.39
C ARG A 584 20.44 24.40 -46.00
N ASP A 585 21.32 24.44 -46.99
CA ASP A 585 22.66 24.97 -46.87
C ASP A 585 22.94 25.83 -48.11
N GLY A 586 23.23 27.11 -47.89
CA GLY A 586 23.68 28.04 -48.93
C GLY A 586 25.10 28.54 -48.68
N GLY A 587 25.83 27.90 -47.77
CA GLY A 587 27.16 28.28 -47.32
C GLY A 587 28.26 27.70 -48.20
N THR A 588 29.26 27.10 -47.57
CA THR A 588 30.46 26.60 -48.25
C THR A 588 30.22 25.32 -49.04
N THR A 589 29.31 24.46 -48.58
CA THR A 589 28.94 23.21 -49.27
C THR A 589 27.45 23.20 -49.63
N PRO A 590 27.00 24.09 -50.52
CA PRO A 590 25.58 24.30 -50.76
C PRO A 590 24.89 23.02 -51.21
N ILE A 591 23.70 22.78 -50.66
CA ILE A 591 22.89 21.60 -50.96
C ILE A 591 21.56 22.01 -51.58
N LYS A 592 21.03 21.14 -52.43
CA LYS A 592 19.64 21.24 -52.85
C LYS A 592 18.77 21.11 -51.59
N PRO A 593 17.72 21.95 -51.44
CA PRO A 593 16.83 21.85 -50.29
C PRO A 593 16.36 20.41 -50.07
N PHE A 594 16.73 19.83 -48.93
CA PHE A 594 16.25 18.52 -48.53
C PHE A 594 14.94 18.71 -47.75
N LYS A 595 13.90 17.97 -48.14
CA LYS A 595 12.61 17.98 -47.48
C LYS A 595 12.10 16.55 -47.35
N THR A 596 11.59 16.20 -46.18
CA THR A 596 11.00 14.88 -45.96
C THR A 596 9.83 14.99 -44.97
N PRO A 597 8.69 14.33 -45.25
CA PRO A 597 7.72 14.03 -44.21
C PRO A 597 8.31 13.02 -43.23
N THR A 598 7.80 13.03 -41.99
CA THR A 598 8.20 12.13 -40.91
C THR A 598 7.11 12.16 -39.83
N THR A 599 7.17 11.23 -38.88
CA THR A 599 6.17 11.14 -37.81
C THR A 599 6.89 11.08 -36.47
N PHE A 600 6.43 11.87 -35.51
CA PHE A 600 6.78 11.72 -34.11
C PHE A 600 5.80 10.73 -33.48
N THR A 601 6.34 9.61 -32.98
CA THR A 601 5.58 8.45 -32.50
C THR A 601 5.80 8.21 -31.01
N SER A 602 5.16 7.18 -30.47
CA SER A 602 5.33 6.77 -29.07
C SER A 602 6.75 6.35 -28.70
N GLY A 603 7.61 6.05 -29.69
CA GLY A 603 9.05 5.79 -29.52
C GLY A 603 9.94 6.93 -30.02
N GLY A 604 9.39 8.13 -30.18
CA GLY A 604 10.08 9.29 -30.73
C GLY A 604 10.03 9.32 -32.26
N GLY A 605 11.04 9.91 -32.89
CA GLY A 605 11.10 10.00 -34.34
C GLY A 605 12.39 10.62 -34.84
N GLY A 606 12.52 10.69 -36.16
CA GLY A 606 13.68 11.34 -36.76
C GLY A 606 13.82 11.08 -38.25
N PHE A 607 14.82 11.72 -38.82
CA PHE A 607 15.31 11.42 -40.18
C PHE A 607 16.79 11.78 -40.29
N THR A 608 17.45 11.22 -41.31
CA THR A 608 18.81 11.62 -41.67
C THR A 608 18.74 12.55 -42.88
N ALA A 609 19.36 13.72 -42.79
CA ALA A 609 19.43 14.68 -43.87
C ALA A 609 20.25 14.11 -45.04
N ILE A 610 19.72 14.22 -46.26
CA ILE A 610 20.44 13.83 -47.47
C ILE A 610 21.06 15.08 -48.09
N ARG A 611 22.39 15.15 -48.09
CA ARG A 611 23.16 16.24 -48.69
C ARG A 611 23.38 15.96 -50.18
N THR A 612 22.51 16.50 -51.04
CA THR A 612 22.74 16.50 -52.49
C THR A 612 23.36 17.83 -52.90
N SER A 613 24.58 17.82 -53.43
CA SER A 613 25.28 19.05 -53.83
C SER A 613 24.44 19.90 -54.81
N ASP A 614 24.41 21.21 -54.57
CA ASP A 614 23.87 22.22 -55.50
C ASP A 614 24.97 23.03 -56.20
N SER A 615 26.22 22.56 -56.04
CA SER A 615 27.43 23.11 -56.69
C SER A 615 27.47 22.88 -58.20
#